data_AF-A0A9W4RVJ9-F1
#
_entry.id   AF-A0A9W4RVJ9-F1
#
_cell.length_a   1.000
_cell.length_b   1.000
_cell.length_c   1.000
_cell.angle_alpha   90.00
_cell.angle_beta   90.00
_cell.angle_gamma   90.00
#
_symmetry.space_group_name_H-M   'P 1'
#
loop_
_entity.id
_entity.type
_entity.pdbx_description
1 polymer ?
#
loop_
_entity_poly.entity_id
_entity_poly.type
_entity_poly.pdbx_seq_one_letter_code
_entity_poly.pdbx_strand_id
1 'polypeptide(L)'
;MDEYTADLFISRDDTSDSSPPQQRQPPPTVVVDEWPQDSDANDTTPSKKSPSGLRSRIANNLSKKTSIQDRLVERLLQQVIPESSDGLAAGDDTLAPGFPADKTSTFSQRPNFNITTMSNNFRRFNARIGVVFKFQARVVRLLSWRRPTHTLSLLAVYTFVCLDPYLLSVVPLAGFLLAVFIPHFLARHPAPPSGTLSSEQSVGYSPKGPPLAPARTVKPVKELSKDFFRNMRDLQNSMDDFCVAHDSVVSSVLPITNFSNEALSSALFLALTLTTVFMTTFASVFPWRLIALVAGWGLILSGHPAIA
;
A
#
# COMPACT_ATOMS: atom_id res chain seq x y z
N MET A 1 -45.98 42.04 5.14
CA MET A 1 -45.52 40.67 5.31
C MET A 1 -44.27 40.48 4.48
N ASP A 2 -43.03 40.59 4.93
CA ASP A 2 -42.30 40.97 6.17
C ASP A 2 -40.91 41.35 5.58
N GLU A 3 -40.30 42.53 5.71
CA GLU A 3 -39.78 43.32 6.85
C GLU A 3 -39.00 42.49 7.90
N TYR A 4 -37.76 42.92 8.19
CA TYR A 4 -36.70 42.35 9.05
C TYR A 4 -35.66 41.44 8.39
N THR A 5 -34.55 42.03 7.93
CA THR A 5 -33.16 41.84 8.45
C THR A 5 -32.11 42.29 7.43
N ALA A 6 -32.12 43.58 7.11
CA ALA A 6 -31.04 44.24 6.38
C ALA A 6 -30.61 45.50 7.15
N ASP A 7 -30.03 45.30 8.33
CA ASP A 7 -29.36 46.35 9.11
C ASP A 7 -28.45 45.69 10.15
N LEU A 8 -27.16 45.51 9.84
CA LEU A 8 -26.08 45.60 10.84
C LEU A 8 -24.69 45.58 10.19
N PHE A 9 -24.41 46.58 9.35
CA PHE A 9 -23.03 46.99 9.07
C PHE A 9 -22.94 48.51 9.23
N ILE A 10 -21.94 48.95 10.03
CA ILE A 10 -21.28 50.27 10.08
C ILE A 10 -21.60 51.18 11.30
N SER A 11 -20.61 51.17 12.20
CA SER A 11 -19.96 52.28 12.93
C SER A 11 -20.69 53.16 13.96
N ARG A 12 -20.07 53.25 15.15
CA ARG A 12 -19.75 54.54 15.80
C ARG A 12 -18.61 54.39 16.84
N ASP A 13 -17.80 55.43 16.91
CA ASP A 13 -16.47 55.64 17.48
C ASP A 13 -16.33 55.77 19.02
N ASP A 14 -15.06 55.57 19.44
CA ASP A 14 -14.23 56.27 20.45
C ASP A 14 -14.80 56.78 21.79
N THR A 15 -14.16 56.35 22.89
CA THR A 15 -13.52 57.24 23.89
C THR A 15 -12.60 56.46 24.85
N SER A 16 -11.52 57.12 25.23
CA SER A 16 -10.32 56.70 25.97
C SER A 16 -10.49 56.47 27.48
N ASP A 17 -9.76 55.50 28.06
CA ASP A 17 -9.10 55.70 29.36
C ASP A 17 -7.93 54.72 29.64
N SER A 18 -7.10 55.05 30.62
CA SER A 18 -5.67 54.69 30.72
C SER A 18 -5.25 53.86 31.96
N SER A 19 -4.36 52.85 31.76
CA SER A 19 -3.40 52.18 32.70
C SER A 19 -3.94 51.24 33.83
N PRO A 20 -3.17 50.30 34.46
CA PRO A 20 -1.74 49.86 34.32
C PRO A 20 -1.58 48.28 34.22
N PRO A 21 -0.38 47.65 34.32
CA PRO A 21 -0.11 46.30 33.78
C PRO A 21 -0.43 45.16 34.75
N GLN A 22 -1.04 44.08 34.26
CA GLN A 22 -1.30 42.87 35.05
C GLN A 22 -0.28 41.76 34.77
N GLN A 23 0.17 41.14 35.87
CA GLN A 23 1.25 40.17 35.99
C GLN A 23 0.99 38.84 35.25
N ARG A 24 2.12 38.17 34.94
CA ARG A 24 2.29 36.90 34.22
C ARG A 24 1.37 35.76 34.66
N GLN A 25 0.86 34.99 33.69
CA GLN A 25 0.58 33.56 33.84
C GLN A 25 1.17 32.79 32.64
N PRO A 26 1.97 31.74 32.85
CA PRO A 26 2.44 30.86 31.78
C PRO A 26 1.33 29.91 31.30
N PRO A 27 1.38 29.44 30.04
CA PRO A 27 0.42 28.47 29.50
C PRO A 27 0.53 27.10 30.21
N PRO A 28 -0.56 26.30 30.21
CA PRO A 28 -0.67 25.11 31.06
C PRO A 28 0.31 24.01 30.65
N THR A 29 0.95 23.43 31.67
CA THR A 29 1.85 22.28 31.61
C THR A 29 1.15 21.08 30.99
N VAL A 30 1.65 20.59 29.85
CA VAL A 30 1.27 19.30 29.29
C VAL A 30 1.92 18.22 30.16
N VAL A 31 1.11 17.52 30.94
CA VAL A 31 1.52 16.32 31.67
C VAL A 31 1.79 15.24 30.63
N VAL A 32 3.06 14.90 30.44
CA VAL A 32 3.49 13.74 29.66
C VAL A 32 3.61 12.59 30.64
N ASP A 33 2.77 11.57 30.49
CA ASP A 33 2.86 10.33 31.26
C ASP A 33 4.21 9.64 31.00
N GLU A 34 5.03 9.62 32.04
CA GLU A 34 6.34 8.99 32.09
C GLU A 34 6.17 7.48 32.34
N TRP A 35 6.73 6.64 31.47
CA TRP A 35 6.72 5.19 31.65
C TRP A 35 7.79 4.79 32.70
N PRO A 36 7.48 3.88 33.66
CA PRO A 36 8.42 3.57 34.73
C PRO A 36 9.65 2.80 34.25
N GLN A 37 10.83 3.19 34.78
CA GLN A 37 12.09 2.46 34.72
C GLN A 37 12.07 1.27 35.70
N ASP A 38 12.30 0.06 35.20
CA ASP A 38 12.59 -1.09 36.04
C ASP A 38 14.09 -1.13 36.37
N SER A 39 14.39 -1.20 37.67
CA SER A 39 15.73 -1.40 38.23
C SER A 39 15.87 -2.85 38.69
N ASP A 40 16.92 -3.53 38.25
CA ASP A 40 17.29 -4.88 38.70
C ASP A 40 17.82 -4.86 40.15
N ALA A 41 17.31 -5.76 41.00
CA ALA A 41 17.99 -6.23 42.22
C ALA A 41 17.53 -7.64 42.65
N ASN A 42 18.55 -8.41 43.06
CA ASN A 42 18.67 -9.83 43.41
C ASN A 42 17.61 -10.57 44.27
N ASP A 43 17.50 -11.86 43.95
CA ASP A 43 17.36 -13.09 44.78
C ASP A 43 16.58 -13.11 46.11
N THR A 44 15.52 -13.93 46.16
CA THR A 44 15.37 -15.14 47.03
C THR A 44 13.94 -15.72 46.92
N THR A 45 13.83 -17.03 46.67
CA THR A 45 12.60 -17.86 46.84
C THR A 45 12.49 -18.35 48.29
N PRO A 46 11.41 -19.04 48.76
CA PRO A 46 10.13 -19.44 48.11
C PRO A 46 8.86 -19.19 48.98
N SER A 47 7.67 -19.05 48.36
CA SER A 47 6.42 -19.62 48.92
C SER A 47 5.22 -19.55 47.96
N LYS A 48 4.31 -20.50 48.14
CA LYS A 48 3.14 -20.88 47.35
C LYS A 48 2.02 -19.81 47.34
N LYS A 49 1.35 -19.65 46.18
CA LYS A 49 -0.10 -19.93 45.95
C LYS A 49 -0.57 -19.34 44.61
N SER A 50 -1.07 -20.22 43.74
CA SER A 50 -1.77 -19.92 42.48
C SER A 50 -3.14 -19.26 42.73
N PRO A 51 -3.57 -18.34 41.86
CA PRO A 51 -4.97 -18.31 41.45
C PRO A 51 -5.08 -18.28 39.91
N SER A 52 -4.85 -19.41 39.24
CA SER A 52 -5.00 -19.54 37.77
C SER A 52 -6.44 -19.86 37.30
N GLY A 53 -7.46 -19.35 37.99
CA GLY A 53 -8.87 -19.67 37.68
C GLY A 53 -9.56 -18.69 36.73
N LEU A 54 -9.36 -17.38 36.95
CA LEU A 54 -10.20 -16.35 36.31
C LEU A 54 -9.67 -15.91 34.94
N ARG A 55 -8.34 -15.75 34.80
CA ARG A 55 -7.70 -15.36 33.53
C ARG A 55 -7.81 -16.43 32.44
N SER A 56 -7.76 -17.70 32.82
CA SER A 56 -7.98 -18.84 31.91
C SER A 56 -9.44 -18.91 31.40
N ARG A 57 -10.43 -18.60 32.25
CA ARG A 57 -11.85 -18.55 31.84
C ARG A 57 -12.16 -17.40 30.88
N ILE A 58 -11.50 -16.25 31.02
CA ILE A 58 -11.67 -15.10 30.11
C ILE A 58 -11.02 -15.39 28.75
N ALA A 59 -9.82 -15.98 28.73
CA ALA A 59 -9.16 -16.40 27.49
C ALA A 59 -9.96 -17.48 26.74
N ASN A 60 -10.48 -18.48 27.47
CA ASN A 60 -11.33 -19.52 26.87
C ASN A 60 -12.67 -18.97 26.35
N ASN A 61 -13.25 -17.97 27.00
CA ASN A 61 -14.48 -17.32 26.51
C ASN A 61 -14.22 -16.39 25.31
N LEU A 62 -13.05 -15.78 25.20
CA LEU A 62 -12.67 -14.96 24.05
C LEU A 62 -12.36 -15.82 22.82
N SER A 63 -11.67 -16.95 23.00
CA SER A 63 -11.49 -17.97 21.94
C SER A 63 -12.81 -18.65 21.53
N LYS A 64 -13.78 -18.79 22.46
CA LYS A 64 -15.14 -19.23 22.14
C LYS A 64 -15.90 -18.20 21.29
N LYS A 65 -15.72 -16.89 21.52
CA LYS A 65 -16.35 -15.84 20.71
C LYS A 65 -15.84 -15.81 19.27
N THR A 66 -14.54 -16.01 19.04
CA THR A 66 -14.00 -16.16 17.68
C THR A 66 -14.51 -17.43 17.00
N SER A 67 -14.66 -18.54 17.73
CA SER A 67 -15.21 -19.80 17.21
C SER A 67 -16.70 -19.74 16.83
N ILE A 68 -17.51 -18.94 17.52
CA ILE A 68 -18.94 -18.77 17.19
C ILE A 68 -19.11 -17.90 15.94
N GLN A 69 -18.27 -16.87 15.76
CA GLN A 69 -18.25 -16.08 14.53
C GLN A 69 -17.83 -16.94 13.34
N ASP A 70 -16.80 -17.78 13.52
CA ASP A 70 -16.39 -18.75 12.50
C ASP A 70 -17.52 -19.74 12.16
N ARG A 71 -18.27 -20.24 13.14
CA ARG A 71 -19.43 -21.13 12.91
C ARG A 71 -20.60 -20.43 12.23
N LEU A 72 -20.83 -19.15 12.48
CA LEU A 72 -21.90 -18.39 11.82
C LEU A 72 -21.53 -18.08 10.37
N VAL A 73 -20.26 -17.75 10.09
CA VAL A 73 -19.74 -17.60 8.73
C VAL A 73 -19.76 -18.94 7.99
N GLU A 74 -19.36 -20.03 8.65
CA GLU A 74 -19.43 -21.39 8.11
C GLU A 74 -20.87 -21.78 7.77
N ARG A 75 -21.85 -21.50 8.65
CA ARG A 75 -23.27 -21.78 8.39
C ARG A 75 -23.88 -20.91 7.30
N LEU A 76 -23.49 -19.64 7.20
CA LEU A 76 -23.94 -18.76 6.12
C LEU A 76 -23.34 -19.15 4.76
N LEU A 77 -22.13 -19.69 4.74
CA LEU A 77 -21.49 -20.16 3.51
C LEU A 77 -21.97 -21.56 3.10
N GLN A 78 -22.26 -22.45 4.06
CA GLN A 78 -22.82 -23.77 3.79
C GLN A 78 -24.25 -23.69 3.24
N GLN A 79 -25.00 -22.64 3.59
CA GLN A 79 -26.35 -22.40 3.07
C GLN A 79 -26.37 -21.82 1.64
N VAL A 80 -25.22 -21.42 1.09
CA VAL A 80 -25.08 -20.82 -0.25
C VAL A 80 -24.43 -21.79 -1.26
N ILE A 81 -23.91 -22.92 -0.80
CA ILE A 81 -23.36 -23.97 -1.66
C ILE A 81 -24.41 -25.10 -1.75
N PRO A 82 -24.94 -25.43 -2.94
CA PRO A 82 -25.79 -26.60 -3.11
C PRO A 82 -25.09 -27.86 -2.58
N GLU A 83 -25.81 -28.65 -1.79
CA GLU A 83 -25.45 -30.01 -1.33
C GLU A 83 -25.37 -30.97 -2.54
N SER A 84 -24.38 -30.79 -3.41
CA SER A 84 -24.03 -31.72 -4.47
C SER A 84 -22.51 -31.90 -4.48
N SER A 85 -21.99 -32.44 -3.39
CA SER A 85 -20.59 -32.88 -3.28
C SER A 85 -20.47 -34.31 -2.77
N ASP A 86 -21.46 -35.16 -3.05
CA ASP A 86 -21.28 -36.60 -3.06
C ASP A 86 -20.77 -37.00 -4.46
N GLY A 87 -19.45 -36.95 -4.67
CA GLY A 87 -18.88 -37.47 -5.93
C GLY A 87 -17.48 -37.04 -6.36
N LEU A 88 -16.79 -36.13 -5.66
CA LEU A 88 -15.44 -35.67 -6.08
C LEU A 88 -14.32 -36.24 -5.20
N ALA A 89 -14.48 -37.50 -4.77
CA ALA A 89 -13.41 -38.26 -4.16
C ALA A 89 -12.51 -38.84 -5.25
N ALA A 90 -11.36 -38.19 -5.45
CA ALA A 90 -10.12 -38.72 -6.02
C ALA A 90 -10.25 -39.68 -7.23
N GLY A 91 -10.05 -39.14 -8.43
CA GLY A 91 -9.64 -39.94 -9.58
C GLY A 91 -10.17 -39.41 -10.91
N ASP A 92 -9.23 -39.04 -11.78
CA ASP A 92 -9.43 -38.90 -13.22
C ASP A 92 -10.19 -37.66 -13.72
N ASP A 93 -9.68 -36.46 -13.41
CA ASP A 93 -9.95 -35.30 -14.26
C ASP A 93 -9.04 -35.40 -15.49
N THR A 94 -9.60 -35.95 -16.56
CA THR A 94 -9.14 -35.76 -17.94
C THR A 94 -8.95 -34.26 -18.18
N LEU A 95 -7.71 -33.80 -18.03
CA LEU A 95 -7.30 -32.44 -18.37
C LEU A 95 -7.72 -32.17 -19.82
N ALA A 96 -8.25 -30.96 -20.05
CA ALA A 96 -8.56 -30.46 -21.38
C ALA A 96 -7.46 -30.87 -22.39
N PRO A 97 -7.82 -31.35 -23.59
CA PRO A 97 -6.87 -31.93 -24.53
C PRO A 97 -5.78 -30.90 -24.87
N GLY A 98 -4.54 -31.15 -24.42
CA GLY A 98 -3.39 -30.29 -24.69
C GLY A 98 -2.40 -30.08 -23.53
N PHE A 99 -2.71 -30.50 -22.31
CA PHE A 99 -1.76 -30.41 -21.19
C PHE A 99 -1.07 -31.76 -20.95
N PRO A 100 0.25 -31.90 -21.18
CA PRO A 100 0.96 -33.13 -20.88
C PRO A 100 0.86 -33.44 -19.38
N ALA A 101 0.50 -34.69 -19.08
CA ALA A 101 0.29 -35.25 -17.74
C ALA A 101 1.60 -35.46 -16.96
N ASP A 102 2.60 -34.61 -17.19
CA ASP A 102 3.89 -34.67 -16.52
C ASP A 102 4.04 -33.43 -15.63
N LYS A 103 3.31 -33.44 -14.51
CA LYS A 103 3.41 -32.43 -13.44
C LYS A 103 3.55 -33.09 -12.08
N THR A 104 4.65 -33.81 -11.89
CA THR A 104 5.31 -33.84 -10.58
C THR A 104 5.94 -32.47 -10.33
N SER A 105 5.29 -31.57 -9.58
CA SER A 105 5.96 -30.47 -8.83
C SER A 105 4.95 -29.48 -8.21
N THR A 106 4.95 -29.39 -6.87
CA THR A 106 4.39 -28.30 -6.04
C THR A 106 2.88 -28.02 -6.08
N PHE A 107 2.18 -28.20 -7.20
CA PHE A 107 0.74 -27.92 -7.32
C PHE A 107 -0.11 -29.04 -6.70
N SER A 108 0.33 -30.30 -6.84
CA SER A 108 -0.35 -31.48 -6.27
C SER A 108 -0.26 -31.58 -4.74
N GLN A 109 0.60 -30.77 -4.10
CA GLN A 109 0.69 -30.67 -2.63
C GLN A 109 -0.20 -29.58 -2.04
N ARG A 110 -0.90 -28.79 -2.88
CA ARG A 110 -1.80 -27.76 -2.38
C ARG A 110 -3.04 -28.43 -1.80
N PRO A 111 -3.39 -28.14 -0.53
CA PRO A 111 -4.57 -28.76 0.06
C PRO A 111 -5.80 -28.45 -0.78
N ASN A 112 -6.70 -29.44 -0.86
CA ASN A 112 -8.01 -29.27 -1.49
C ASN A 112 -8.71 -28.03 -0.96
N PHE A 113 -9.58 -27.45 -1.79
CA PHE A 113 -10.30 -26.23 -1.43
C PHE A 113 -11.00 -26.40 -0.08
N ASN A 114 -10.58 -25.59 0.88
CA ASN A 114 -11.14 -25.58 2.23
C ASN A 114 -11.42 -24.12 2.60
N ILE A 115 -12.70 -23.83 2.85
CA ILE A 115 -13.21 -22.49 3.16
C ILE A 115 -12.52 -21.91 4.41
N THR A 116 -12.24 -22.74 5.42
CA THR A 116 -11.54 -22.30 6.63
C THR A 116 -10.10 -21.86 6.32
N THR A 117 -9.42 -22.60 5.43
CA THR A 117 -8.08 -22.26 4.95
C THR A 117 -8.10 -20.99 4.11
N MET A 118 -9.11 -20.81 3.26
CA MET A 118 -9.31 -19.58 2.48
C MET A 118 -9.50 -18.36 3.40
N SER A 119 -10.35 -18.46 4.42
CA SER A 119 -10.59 -17.40 5.40
C SER A 119 -9.31 -17.04 6.19
N ASN A 120 -8.55 -18.04 6.65
CA ASN A 120 -7.29 -17.81 7.35
C ASN A 120 -6.24 -17.14 6.44
N ASN A 121 -6.14 -17.60 5.19
CA ASN A 121 -5.26 -17.01 4.19
C ASN A 121 -5.68 -15.57 3.84
N PHE A 122 -6.98 -15.31 3.73
CA PHE A 122 -7.52 -13.97 3.48
C PHE A 122 -7.18 -13.00 4.62
N ARG A 123 -7.35 -13.39 5.89
CA ARG A 123 -6.97 -12.53 7.03
C ARG A 123 -5.48 -12.22 7.02
N ARG A 124 -4.64 -13.23 6.78
CA ARG A 124 -3.18 -13.08 6.69
C ARG A 124 -2.76 -12.18 5.53
N PHE A 125 -3.45 -12.28 4.40
CA PHE A 125 -3.24 -11.42 3.23
C PHE A 125 -3.66 -9.97 3.53
N ASN A 126 -4.89 -9.76 4.01
CA ASN A 126 -5.44 -8.45 4.33
C ASN A 126 -4.61 -7.71 5.40
N ALA A 127 -4.01 -8.44 6.35
CA ALA A 127 -3.10 -7.88 7.35
C ALA A 127 -1.77 -7.35 6.77
N ARG A 128 -1.38 -7.75 5.55
CA ARG A 128 -0.10 -7.40 4.91
C ARG A 128 -0.26 -6.51 3.69
N ILE A 129 -1.36 -6.64 2.96
CA ILE A 129 -1.59 -5.97 1.67
C ILE A 129 -1.59 -4.44 1.75
N GLY A 130 -1.86 -3.86 2.93
CA GLY A 130 -1.87 -2.40 3.12
C GLY A 130 -0.57 -1.68 2.74
N VAL A 131 0.57 -2.37 2.72
CA VAL A 131 1.82 -1.78 2.19
C VAL A 131 1.73 -1.51 0.69
N VAL A 132 1.12 -2.44 -0.06
CA VAL A 132 0.90 -2.33 -1.50
C VAL A 132 -0.08 -1.20 -1.82
N PHE A 133 -1.19 -1.09 -1.09
CA PHE A 133 -2.13 0.03 -1.28
C PHE A 133 -1.50 1.40 -0.97
N LYS A 134 -0.64 1.48 0.04
CA LYS A 134 0.13 2.71 0.31
C LYS A 134 1.10 3.04 -0.83
N PHE A 135 1.72 2.02 -1.44
CA PHE A 135 2.58 2.20 -2.60
C PHE A 135 1.76 2.66 -3.82
N GLN A 136 0.65 1.98 -4.13
CA GLN A 136 -0.27 2.38 -5.19
C GLN A 136 -0.74 3.83 -5.03
N ALA A 137 -1.19 4.23 -3.83
CA ALA A 137 -1.61 5.60 -3.57
C ALA A 137 -0.48 6.64 -3.72
N ARG A 138 0.78 6.26 -3.48
CA ARG A 138 1.95 7.12 -3.75
C ARG A 138 2.21 7.26 -5.24
N VAL A 139 2.14 6.16 -5.99
CA VAL A 139 2.30 6.16 -7.46
C VAL A 139 1.20 6.98 -8.11
N VAL A 140 -0.07 6.74 -7.77
CA VAL A 140 -1.20 7.53 -8.30
C VAL A 140 -1.03 9.02 -7.98
N ARG A 141 -0.60 9.37 -6.76
CA ARG A 141 -0.31 10.76 -6.39
C ARG A 141 0.81 11.40 -7.20
N LEU A 142 1.82 10.61 -7.56
CA LEU A 142 2.95 11.04 -8.36
C LEU A 142 2.54 11.27 -9.81
N LEU A 143 1.73 10.39 -10.36
CA LEU A 143 1.21 10.48 -11.73
C LEU A 143 0.11 11.55 -11.87
N SER A 144 -0.65 11.85 -10.82
CA SER A 144 -1.68 12.91 -10.81
C SER A 144 -1.15 14.31 -10.48
N TRP A 145 0.17 14.52 -10.51
CA TRP A 145 0.82 15.82 -10.32
C TRP A 145 0.49 16.55 -9.01
N ARG A 146 0.01 15.83 -7.98
CA ARG A 146 -0.43 16.46 -6.72
C ARG A 146 0.68 17.24 -6.00
N ARG A 147 1.93 16.81 -6.18
CA ARG A 147 3.13 17.58 -5.82
C ARG A 147 4.05 17.62 -7.04
N PRO A 148 4.00 18.69 -7.85
CA PRO A 148 4.69 18.73 -9.13
C PRO A 148 6.20 18.56 -8.99
N THR A 149 6.80 19.02 -7.89
CA THR A 149 8.23 18.83 -7.63
C THR A 149 8.66 17.37 -7.56
N HIS A 150 7.81 16.48 -7.01
CA HIS A 150 8.10 15.04 -6.96
C HIS A 150 7.93 14.40 -8.34
N THR A 151 6.91 14.81 -9.09
CA THR A 151 6.67 14.30 -10.45
C THR A 151 7.77 14.76 -11.41
N LEU A 152 8.22 16.02 -11.29
CA LEU A 152 9.34 16.56 -12.05
C LEU A 152 10.66 15.89 -11.68
N SER A 153 10.91 15.53 -10.42
CA SER A 153 12.11 14.78 -10.05
C SER A 153 12.10 13.35 -10.63
N LEU A 154 10.94 12.70 -10.67
CA LEU A 154 10.77 11.44 -11.41
C LEU A 154 11.07 11.62 -12.90
N LEU A 155 10.49 12.65 -13.54
CA LEU A 155 10.72 12.98 -14.95
C LEU A 155 12.17 13.29 -15.27
N ALA A 156 12.87 13.96 -14.35
CA ALA A 156 14.30 14.24 -14.48
C ALA A 156 15.11 12.93 -14.46
N VAL A 157 14.86 12.04 -13.48
CA VAL A 157 15.50 10.72 -13.44
C VAL A 157 15.17 9.90 -14.69
N TYR A 158 13.91 9.91 -15.12
CA TYR A 158 13.47 9.26 -16.35
C TYR A 158 14.20 9.78 -17.59
N THR A 159 14.36 11.11 -17.70
CA THR A 159 15.13 11.76 -18.78
C THR A 159 16.58 11.29 -18.78
N PHE A 160 17.23 11.21 -17.62
CA PHE A 160 18.58 10.68 -17.52
C PHE A 160 18.69 9.22 -17.94
N VAL A 161 17.69 8.38 -17.63
CA VAL A 161 17.66 6.96 -18.04
C VAL A 161 17.42 6.81 -19.55
N CYS A 162 16.54 7.62 -20.14
CA CYS A 162 16.31 7.61 -21.59
C CYS A 162 17.53 8.12 -22.35
N LEU A 163 18.22 9.13 -21.81
CA LEU A 163 19.48 9.59 -22.37
C LEU A 163 20.53 8.50 -22.14
N ASP A 164 20.90 8.11 -20.94
CA ASP A 164 21.92 7.09 -20.75
C ASP A 164 21.31 5.74 -20.31
N PRO A 165 21.09 4.77 -21.21
CA PRO A 165 20.46 3.50 -20.86
C PRO A 165 21.31 2.65 -19.91
N TYR A 166 22.61 2.90 -19.78
CA TYR A 166 23.45 2.20 -18.81
C TYR A 166 23.03 2.52 -17.35
N LEU A 167 22.36 3.65 -17.12
CA LEU A 167 21.78 3.96 -15.81
C LEU A 167 20.69 2.96 -15.41
N LEU A 168 20.07 2.23 -16.34
CA LEU A 168 19.03 1.24 -16.00
C LEU A 168 19.55 0.17 -15.03
N SER A 169 20.84 -0.19 -15.10
CA SER A 169 21.47 -1.14 -14.17
C SER A 169 21.76 -0.50 -12.80
N VAL A 170 22.01 0.80 -12.75
CA VAL A 170 22.39 1.53 -11.53
C VAL A 170 21.15 2.01 -10.76
N VAL A 171 20.10 2.41 -11.45
CA VAL A 171 18.83 2.90 -10.89
C VAL A 171 18.22 1.96 -9.83
N PRO A 172 18.10 0.64 -10.02
CA PRO A 172 17.54 -0.23 -8.97
C PRO A 172 18.44 -0.27 -7.73
N LEU A 173 19.77 -0.23 -7.89
CA LEU A 173 20.72 -0.21 -6.78
C LEU A 173 20.64 1.12 -6.01
N ALA A 174 20.64 2.24 -6.73
CA ALA A 174 20.48 3.58 -6.16
C ALA A 174 19.11 3.73 -5.49
N GLY A 175 18.04 3.25 -6.11
CA GLY A 175 16.69 3.24 -5.56
C GLY A 175 16.62 2.43 -4.26
N PHE A 176 17.28 1.27 -4.20
CA PHE A 176 17.35 0.48 -2.97
C PHE A 176 18.08 1.22 -1.84
N LEU A 177 19.20 1.88 -2.15
CA LEU A 177 19.92 2.70 -1.17
C LEU A 177 19.06 3.88 -0.68
N LEU A 178 18.52 4.67 -1.60
CA LEU A 178 17.80 5.90 -1.31
C LEU A 178 16.42 5.65 -0.68
N ALA A 179 15.67 4.65 -1.16
CA ALA A 179 14.29 4.41 -0.72
C ALA A 179 14.17 3.36 0.40
N VAL A 180 15.18 2.51 0.61
CA VAL A 180 15.21 1.52 1.69
C VAL A 180 16.27 1.88 2.73
N PHE A 181 17.55 1.87 2.39
CA PHE A 181 18.61 2.01 3.40
C PHE A 181 18.59 3.36 4.12
N ILE A 182 18.55 4.48 3.39
CA ILE A 182 18.55 5.82 3.97
C ILE A 182 17.38 6.04 4.94
N PRO A 183 16.11 5.80 4.57
CA PRO A 183 15.01 6.02 5.52
C PRO A 183 15.03 5.05 6.71
N HIS A 184 15.52 3.81 6.53
CA HIS A 184 15.67 2.88 7.66
C HIS A 184 16.82 3.29 8.59
N PHE A 185 17.90 3.85 8.04
CA PHE A 185 19.00 4.42 8.81
C PHE A 185 18.55 5.66 9.60
N LEU A 186 17.87 6.61 8.95
CA LEU A 186 17.33 7.80 9.61
C LEU A 186 16.28 7.46 10.67
N ALA A 187 15.47 6.42 10.45
CA ALA A 187 14.52 5.95 11.46
C ALA A 187 15.21 5.35 12.70
N ARG A 188 16.45 4.86 12.55
CA ARG A 188 17.27 4.31 13.63
C ARG A 188 18.11 5.37 14.35
N HIS A 189 18.46 6.44 13.64
CA HIS A 189 19.25 7.59 14.12
C HIS A 189 18.51 8.91 13.82
N PRO A 190 17.41 9.20 14.52
CA PRO A 190 16.67 10.45 14.33
C PRO A 190 17.55 11.65 14.72
N ALA A 191 17.42 12.75 13.99
CA ALA A 191 18.06 14.01 14.37
C ALA A 191 17.49 14.50 15.71
N PRO A 192 18.31 15.09 16.59
CA PRO A 192 17.83 15.68 17.84
C PRO A 192 16.75 16.74 17.53
N PRO A 193 15.67 16.81 18.34
CA PRO A 193 14.55 17.69 18.07
C PRO A 193 15.01 19.15 18.00
N SER A 194 14.59 19.86 16.95
CA SER A 194 14.84 21.29 16.79
C SER A 194 14.31 22.05 18.01
N GLY A 195 15.20 22.60 18.84
CA GLY A 195 14.85 23.43 19.98
C GLY A 195 15.58 23.15 21.29
N THR A 196 16.43 22.11 21.38
CA THR A 196 17.09 21.79 22.67
C THR A 196 18.49 22.36 22.86
N LEU A 197 19.13 23.01 21.88
CA LEU A 197 20.45 23.63 22.08
C LEU A 197 20.61 24.93 21.30
N SER A 198 21.19 25.92 21.99
CA SER A 198 21.62 27.25 21.56
C SER A 198 22.24 27.25 20.16
N SER A 199 22.02 28.33 19.41
CA SER A 199 22.28 28.53 17.97
C SER A 199 23.63 28.08 17.37
N GLU A 200 24.61 27.65 18.17
CA GLU A 200 25.95 27.22 17.74
C GLU A 200 26.08 25.70 17.47
N GLN A 201 25.16 24.85 17.94
CA GLN A 201 25.20 23.38 17.73
C GLN A 201 24.27 22.87 16.62
N SER A 202 23.64 23.77 15.87
CA SER A 202 22.65 23.47 14.82
C SER A 202 23.23 22.75 13.57
N VAL A 203 24.54 22.56 13.48
CA VAL A 203 25.22 21.98 12.30
C VAL A 203 25.62 20.51 12.46
N GLY A 204 25.57 19.95 13.66
CA GLY A 204 26.14 18.62 13.93
C GLY A 204 25.13 17.47 13.93
N TYR A 205 24.60 17.05 12.78
CA TYR A 205 24.08 15.68 12.70
C TYR A 205 25.27 14.73 12.87
N SER A 206 25.44 14.16 14.07
CA SER A 206 26.47 13.15 14.34
C SER A 206 25.84 11.76 14.28
N PRO A 207 25.98 11.02 13.17
CA PRO A 207 25.53 9.63 13.06
C PRO A 207 26.40 8.65 13.87
N LYS A 208 27.41 9.15 14.61
CA LYS A 208 28.25 8.34 15.49
C LYS A 208 27.55 8.16 16.84
N GLY A 209 26.90 7.01 17.02
CA GLY A 209 26.33 6.59 18.30
C GLY A 209 25.65 5.22 18.23
N PRO A 210 25.39 4.58 19.39
CA PRO A 210 24.57 3.37 19.46
C PRO A 210 23.19 3.61 18.84
N PRO A 211 22.54 2.59 18.28
CA PRO A 211 21.22 2.74 17.66
C PRO A 211 20.19 3.26 18.69
N LEU A 212 19.57 4.41 18.40
CA LEU A 212 18.66 5.10 19.33
C LEU A 212 17.24 4.51 19.31
N ALA A 213 16.85 3.81 18.25
CA ALA A 213 15.54 3.20 18.11
C ALA A 213 15.62 1.70 17.74
N PRO A 214 14.65 0.87 18.19
CA PRO A 214 14.59 -0.53 17.81
C PRO A 214 14.35 -0.70 16.30
N ALA A 215 14.86 -1.79 15.73
CA ALA A 215 14.71 -2.07 14.31
C ALA A 215 13.23 -2.15 13.92
N ARG A 216 12.79 -1.27 13.03
CA ARG A 216 11.41 -1.21 12.55
C ARG A 216 11.12 -2.42 11.67
N THR A 217 10.41 -3.41 12.21
CA THR A 217 9.89 -4.54 11.43
C THR A 217 8.49 -4.24 10.92
N VAL A 218 8.19 -4.61 9.68
CA VAL A 218 6.83 -4.52 9.12
C VAL A 218 5.98 -5.61 9.77
N LYS A 219 5.38 -5.28 10.91
CA LYS A 219 4.46 -6.19 11.59
C LYS A 219 3.13 -6.23 10.81
N PRO A 220 2.53 -7.42 10.62
CA PRO A 220 1.17 -7.52 10.09
C PRO A 220 0.23 -6.65 10.92
N VAL A 221 -0.71 -6.00 10.25
CA VAL A 221 -1.74 -5.18 10.88
C VAL A 221 -2.58 -6.08 11.80
N LYS A 222 -2.91 -5.60 13.00
CA LYS A 222 -3.75 -6.33 13.95
C LYS A 222 -5.10 -6.64 13.30
N GLU A 223 -5.55 -7.89 13.39
CA GLU A 223 -6.89 -8.29 12.94
C GLU A 223 -7.94 -7.42 13.65
N LEU A 224 -8.98 -7.01 12.93
CA LEU A 224 -10.06 -6.11 13.38
C LEU A 224 -9.64 -4.66 13.74
N SER A 225 -8.41 -4.24 13.42
CA SER A 225 -8.04 -2.82 13.54
C SER A 225 -8.67 -1.95 12.45
N LYS A 226 -8.69 -0.61 12.66
CA LYS A 226 -9.14 0.36 11.65
C LYS A 226 -8.43 0.18 10.31
N ASP A 227 -7.13 -0.08 10.34
CA ASP A 227 -6.33 -0.28 9.12
C ASP A 227 -6.64 -1.64 8.47
N PHE A 228 -7.01 -2.67 9.24
CA PHE A 228 -7.49 -3.93 8.68
C PHE A 228 -8.79 -3.75 7.88
N PHE A 229 -9.74 -2.97 8.39
CA PHE A 229 -10.99 -2.66 7.67
C PHE A 229 -10.77 -1.74 6.47
N ARG A 230 -9.82 -0.80 6.54
CA ARG A 230 -9.41 0.01 5.38
C ARG A 230 -8.82 -0.85 4.27
N ASN A 231 -7.88 -1.72 4.60
CA ASN A 231 -7.31 -2.66 3.63
C ASN A 231 -8.39 -3.55 3.01
N MET A 232 -9.39 -3.97 3.80
CA MET A 232 -10.50 -4.79 3.30
C MET A 232 -11.36 -4.04 2.27
N ARG A 233 -11.64 -2.76 2.51
CA ARG A 233 -12.34 -1.90 1.55
C ARG A 233 -11.52 -1.70 0.27
N ASP A 234 -10.24 -1.35 0.42
CA ASP A 234 -9.36 -1.12 -0.71
C ASP A 234 -9.19 -2.40 -1.56
N LEU A 235 -9.17 -3.57 -0.90
CA LEU A 235 -9.15 -4.88 -1.54
C LEU A 235 -10.44 -5.14 -2.32
N GLN A 236 -11.61 -4.85 -1.76
CA GLN A 236 -12.89 -4.99 -2.48
C GLN A 236 -12.92 -4.14 -3.74
N ASN A 237 -12.54 -2.86 -3.63
CA ASN A 237 -12.50 -1.97 -4.79
C ASN A 237 -11.47 -2.45 -5.82
N SER A 238 -10.30 -2.91 -5.38
CA SER A 238 -9.28 -3.44 -6.29
C SER A 238 -9.71 -4.72 -7.01
N MET A 239 -10.61 -5.52 -6.42
CA MET A 239 -11.18 -6.69 -7.09
C MET A 239 -12.14 -6.27 -8.19
N ASP A 240 -12.98 -5.27 -7.94
CA ASP A 240 -13.89 -4.69 -8.93
C ASP A 240 -13.11 -4.02 -10.08
N ASP A 241 -12.11 -3.19 -9.74
CA ASP A 241 -11.21 -2.54 -10.70
C ASP A 241 -10.54 -3.58 -11.62
N PHE A 242 -10.14 -4.73 -11.08
CA PHE A 242 -9.55 -5.82 -11.86
C PHE A 242 -10.56 -6.42 -12.84
N CYS A 243 -11.79 -6.71 -12.39
CA CYS A 243 -12.83 -7.26 -13.26
C CYS A 243 -13.17 -6.29 -14.40
N VAL A 244 -13.38 -5.00 -14.09
CA VAL A 244 -13.67 -3.98 -15.10
C VAL A 244 -12.51 -3.83 -16.10
N ALA A 245 -11.26 -3.79 -15.61
CA ALA A 245 -10.09 -3.71 -16.47
C ALA A 245 -9.94 -4.95 -17.35
N HIS A 246 -10.14 -6.14 -16.79
CA HIS A 246 -10.10 -7.40 -17.52
C HIS A 246 -11.16 -7.42 -18.63
N ASP A 247 -12.41 -7.08 -18.32
CA ASP A 247 -13.51 -7.12 -19.29
C ASP A 247 -13.33 -6.04 -20.37
N SER A 248 -12.77 -4.88 -20.02
CA SER A 248 -12.39 -3.84 -20.98
C SER A 248 -11.28 -4.31 -21.94
N VAL A 249 -10.25 -4.98 -21.41
CA VAL A 249 -9.18 -5.57 -22.24
C VAL A 249 -9.74 -6.67 -23.12
N VAL A 250 -10.57 -7.55 -22.57
CA VAL A 250 -11.18 -8.66 -23.30
C VAL A 250 -12.05 -8.15 -24.45
N SER A 251 -12.95 -7.21 -24.18
CA SER A 251 -13.83 -6.63 -25.19
C SER A 251 -13.08 -5.83 -26.26
N SER A 252 -11.94 -5.22 -25.93
CA SER A 252 -11.16 -4.43 -26.88
C SER A 252 -10.19 -5.28 -27.71
N VAL A 253 -9.54 -6.27 -27.09
CA VAL A 253 -8.45 -7.04 -27.71
C VAL A 253 -8.98 -8.31 -28.40
N LEU A 254 -9.89 -9.07 -27.77
CA LEU A 254 -10.30 -10.36 -28.34
C LEU A 254 -10.92 -10.25 -29.75
N PRO A 255 -11.79 -9.28 -30.06
CA PRO A 255 -12.37 -9.19 -31.41
C PRO A 255 -11.31 -8.98 -32.49
N ILE A 256 -10.17 -8.40 -32.12
CA ILE A 256 -9.08 -8.05 -33.02
C ILE A 256 -8.07 -9.22 -33.14
N THR A 257 -7.90 -10.03 -32.10
CA THR A 257 -6.85 -11.07 -32.04
C THR A 257 -7.38 -12.49 -32.19
N ASN A 258 -8.66 -12.75 -31.93
CA ASN A 258 -9.23 -14.11 -31.91
C ASN A 258 -9.77 -14.56 -33.28
N PHE A 259 -9.48 -13.83 -34.36
CA PHE A 259 -9.95 -14.16 -35.72
C PHE A 259 -11.48 -14.25 -35.88
N SER A 260 -12.26 -13.69 -34.94
CA SER A 260 -13.72 -13.66 -35.02
C SER A 260 -14.19 -12.86 -36.23
N ASN A 261 -13.47 -11.80 -36.58
CA ASN A 261 -13.50 -11.20 -37.92
C ASN A 261 -12.18 -11.54 -38.62
N GLU A 262 -12.23 -12.56 -39.49
CA GLU A 262 -11.06 -13.10 -40.16
C GLU A 262 -10.35 -12.07 -41.03
N ALA A 263 -11.11 -11.22 -41.75
CA ALA A 263 -10.54 -10.17 -42.60
C ALA A 263 -9.79 -9.11 -41.78
N LEU A 264 -10.36 -8.65 -40.66
CA LEU A 264 -9.72 -7.66 -39.78
C LEU A 264 -8.47 -8.26 -39.11
N SER A 265 -8.60 -9.46 -38.54
CA SER A 265 -7.53 -10.10 -37.78
C SER A 265 -6.36 -10.52 -38.67
N SER A 266 -6.63 -11.02 -39.88
CA SER A 266 -5.59 -11.35 -40.87
C SER A 266 -4.90 -10.12 -41.44
N ALA A 267 -5.64 -9.03 -41.72
CA ALA A 267 -5.06 -7.76 -42.14
C ALA A 267 -4.13 -7.20 -41.06
N LEU A 268 -4.55 -7.23 -39.79
CA LEU A 268 -3.73 -6.82 -38.67
C LEU A 268 -2.49 -7.71 -38.52
N PHE A 269 -2.63 -9.03 -38.63
CA PHE A 269 -1.50 -9.97 -38.58
C PHE A 269 -0.45 -9.66 -39.65
N LEU A 270 -0.87 -9.44 -40.90
CA LEU A 270 0.03 -9.04 -41.99
C LEU A 270 0.67 -7.68 -41.72
N ALA A 271 -0.11 -6.69 -41.29
CA ALA A 271 0.40 -5.37 -40.96
C ALA A 271 1.45 -5.41 -39.83
N LEU A 272 1.21 -6.18 -38.75
CA LEU A 272 2.17 -6.38 -37.67
C LEU A 272 3.43 -7.11 -38.14
N THR A 273 3.27 -8.13 -38.99
CA THR A 273 4.40 -8.88 -39.56
C THR A 273 5.29 -7.97 -40.40
N LEU A 274 4.71 -7.19 -41.31
CA LEU A 274 5.44 -6.22 -42.13
C LEU A 274 6.10 -5.14 -41.26
N THR A 275 5.38 -4.63 -40.26
CA THR A 275 5.92 -3.65 -39.31
C THR A 275 7.11 -4.22 -38.52
N THR A 276 7.06 -5.50 -38.14
CA THR A 276 8.16 -6.17 -37.44
C THR A 276 9.39 -6.32 -38.32
N VAL A 277 9.22 -6.74 -39.58
CA VAL A 277 10.32 -6.82 -40.55
C VAL A 277 10.92 -5.44 -40.81
N PHE A 278 10.08 -4.43 -41.00
CA PHE A 278 10.50 -3.04 -41.16
C PHE A 278 11.28 -2.54 -39.95
N MET A 279 10.72 -2.67 -38.74
CA MET A 279 11.36 -2.20 -37.51
C MET A 279 12.68 -2.92 -37.25
N THR A 280 12.78 -4.21 -37.53
CA THR A 280 14.04 -4.95 -37.37
C THR A 280 15.12 -4.44 -38.34
N THR A 281 14.73 -4.10 -39.58
CA THR A 281 15.66 -3.60 -40.60
C THR A 281 16.13 -2.17 -40.31
N PHE A 282 15.22 -1.31 -39.84
CA PHE A 282 15.49 0.11 -39.58
C PHE A 282 15.76 0.42 -38.10
N ALA A 283 15.88 -0.58 -37.24
CA ALA A 283 16.04 -0.40 -35.80
C ALA A 283 17.19 0.54 -35.44
N SER A 284 18.33 0.44 -36.12
CA SER A 284 19.49 1.29 -35.82
C SER A 284 19.31 2.77 -36.22
N VAL A 285 18.36 3.08 -37.10
CA VAL A 285 18.11 4.44 -37.61
C VAL A 285 17.24 5.24 -36.64
N PHE A 286 16.35 4.56 -35.91
CA PHE A 286 15.43 5.23 -34.99
C PHE A 286 16.16 5.71 -33.72
N PRO A 287 15.98 6.97 -33.33
CA PRO A 287 16.50 7.48 -32.06
C PRO A 287 15.63 7.00 -30.89
N TRP A 288 15.69 5.70 -30.56
CA TRP A 288 14.88 5.07 -29.51
C TRP A 288 14.92 5.80 -28.17
N ARG A 289 16.08 6.39 -27.85
CA ARG A 289 16.30 7.22 -26.65
C ARG A 289 15.33 8.41 -26.60
N LEU A 290 15.20 9.13 -27.71
CA LEU A 290 14.31 10.29 -27.82
C LEU A 290 12.84 9.87 -27.92
N ILE A 291 12.55 8.80 -28.67
CA ILE A 291 11.20 8.27 -28.79
C ILE A 291 10.67 7.86 -27.41
N ALA A 292 11.46 7.10 -26.65
CA ALA A 292 11.12 6.72 -25.29
C ALA A 292 10.92 7.95 -24.41
N LEU A 293 11.85 8.91 -24.45
CA LEU A 293 11.75 10.15 -23.68
C LEU A 293 10.43 10.88 -23.95
N VAL A 294 10.12 11.16 -25.22
CA VAL A 294 8.90 11.89 -25.60
C VAL A 294 7.66 11.09 -25.24
N ALA A 295 7.65 9.78 -25.46
CA ALA A 295 6.53 8.91 -25.12
C ALA A 295 6.25 8.90 -23.60
N GLY A 296 7.29 8.76 -22.76
CA GLY A 296 7.12 8.77 -21.31
C GLY A 296 6.73 10.14 -20.76
N TRP A 297 7.30 11.22 -21.30
CA TRP A 297 6.87 12.58 -20.97
C TRP A 297 5.40 12.81 -21.36
N GLY A 298 5.00 12.42 -22.57
CA GLY A 298 3.62 12.54 -23.03
C GLY A 298 2.63 11.75 -22.16
N LEU A 299 2.99 10.53 -21.77
CA LEU A 299 2.17 9.68 -20.90
C LEU A 299 2.02 10.25 -19.48
N ILE A 300 3.06 10.86 -18.93
CA ILE A 300 2.95 11.46 -17.59
C ILE A 300 2.26 12.83 -17.65
N LEU A 301 2.50 13.61 -18.71
CA LEU A 301 1.83 14.90 -18.94
C LEU A 301 0.33 14.74 -19.18
N SER A 302 -0.13 13.65 -19.81
CA SER A 302 -1.57 13.41 -19.99
C SER A 302 -2.32 13.28 -18.67
N GLY A 303 -1.63 12.92 -17.57
CA GLY A 303 -2.18 12.93 -16.21
C GLY A 303 -2.16 14.28 -15.49
N HIS A 304 -1.70 15.36 -16.15
CA HIS A 304 -1.65 16.70 -15.56
C HIS A 304 -3.06 17.28 -15.39
N PRO A 305 -3.42 17.87 -14.23
CA PRO A 305 -4.79 18.35 -13.94
C PRO A 305 -5.28 19.51 -14.83
N ALA A 306 -4.41 20.08 -15.66
CA ALA A 306 -4.80 21.08 -16.66
C ALA A 306 -5.15 20.47 -18.02
N ILE A 307 -4.84 19.18 -18.22
CA ILE A 307 -4.99 18.43 -19.48
C ILE A 307 -6.03 17.31 -19.29
N ALA A 308 -6.01 16.65 -18.12
CA ALA A 308 -6.97 15.64 -17.68
C ALA A 308 -8.26 16.27 -17.12
#